data_AF-A0A3D1HBY4-F1
#
_entry.id   AF-A0A3D1HBY4-F1
#
_cell.length_a   1.000
_cell.length_b   1.000
_cell.length_c   1.000
_cell.angle_alpha   90.00
_cell.angle_beta   90.00
_cell.angle_gamma   90.00
#
_symmetry.space_group_name_H-M   'P 1'
#
loop_
_entity.id
_entity.type
_entity.pdbx_description
1 polymer ?
#
loop_
_entity_poly.entity_id
_entity_poly.type
_entity_poly.pdbx_seq_one_letter_code
_entity_poly.pdbx_strand_id
1 'polypeptide(L)'
;MNNALMFLAASGAENPFETMTNPIIDLLDMILGPALAIVGALGAIFCIILGVKFAKAEEPQDREKAKHGLRNAIIGFVLIFVLLVGLKIGLPAMQEWASSATSSTASN
;
A
#
# COMPACT_ATOMS: atom_id res chain seq x y z
N MET A 1 -36.84 28.47 -19.64
CA MET A 1 -35.38 28.72 -19.72
C MET A 1 -34.65 28.23 -18.47
N ASN A 2 -35.13 27.19 -17.77
CA ASN A 2 -34.61 26.75 -16.46
C ASN A 2 -33.71 25.50 -16.56
N ASN A 3 -33.61 24.92 -17.74
CA ASN A 3 -32.93 23.65 -18.00
C ASN A 3 -31.43 23.88 -18.23
N ALA A 4 -31.08 25.02 -18.86
CA ALA A 4 -29.69 25.42 -19.07
C ALA A 4 -29.00 25.84 -17.77
N LEU A 5 -29.75 26.41 -16.81
CA LEU A 5 -29.23 26.78 -15.50
C LEU A 5 -29.04 25.55 -14.60
N MET A 6 -29.84 24.50 -14.79
CA MET A 6 -29.64 23.20 -14.13
C MET A 6 -28.50 22.38 -14.76
N PHE A 7 -28.29 22.51 -16.08
CA PHE A 7 -27.13 21.92 -16.78
C PHE A 7 -25.82 22.64 -16.46
N LEU A 8 -25.85 23.98 -16.28
CA LEU A 8 -24.69 24.78 -15.87
C LEU A 8 -24.39 24.69 -14.36
N ALA A 9 -25.40 24.50 -13.52
CA ALA A 9 -25.22 24.17 -12.10
C ALA A 9 -24.68 22.74 -11.91
N ALA A 10 -24.98 21.82 -12.84
CA ALA A 10 -24.40 20.48 -12.85
C ALA A 10 -22.98 20.44 -13.45
N SER A 11 -22.58 21.42 -14.27
CA SER A 11 -21.28 21.45 -14.93
C SER A 11 -20.20 22.26 -14.19
N GLY A 12 -20.44 22.68 -12.95
CA GLY A 12 -19.54 23.54 -12.18
C GLY A 12 -19.21 23.07 -10.76
N ALA A 13 -19.69 21.89 -10.36
CA ALA A 13 -19.33 21.27 -9.10
C ALA A 13 -18.33 20.12 -9.34
N GLU A 14 -17.21 20.43 -9.99
CA GLU A 14 -16.03 19.61 -9.82
C GLU A 14 -15.65 19.68 -8.33
N ASN A 15 -15.90 18.61 -7.59
CA ASN A 15 -15.66 18.56 -6.15
C ASN A 15 -14.21 18.98 -5.91
N PRO A 16 -13.94 20.12 -5.24
CA PRO A 16 -12.58 20.63 -5.12
C PRO A 16 -11.64 19.64 -4.42
N PHE A 17 -12.22 18.74 -3.62
CA PHE A 17 -11.51 17.60 -3.02
C PHE A 17 -11.07 16.55 -4.04
N GLU A 18 -11.88 16.19 -5.04
CA GLU A 18 -11.47 15.23 -6.08
C GLU A 18 -10.34 15.80 -6.95
N THR A 19 -10.43 17.08 -7.34
CA THR A 19 -9.40 17.76 -8.13
C THR A 19 -8.04 17.80 -7.41
N MET A 20 -8.04 17.91 -6.08
CA MET A 20 -6.80 17.93 -5.29
C MET A 20 -6.31 16.52 -4.89
N THR A 21 -7.21 15.55 -4.74
CA THR A 21 -6.85 14.19 -4.27
C THR A 21 -6.39 13.31 -5.41
N ASN A 22 -6.96 13.41 -6.62
CA ASN A 22 -6.56 12.64 -7.80
C ASN A 22 -5.05 12.65 -8.08
N PRO A 23 -4.35 13.80 -8.14
CA PRO A 23 -2.91 13.80 -8.40
C PRO A 23 -2.11 13.11 -7.28
N ILE A 24 -2.57 13.16 -6.03
CA ILE A 24 -1.89 12.52 -4.90
C ILE A 24 -1.99 11.00 -5.02
N ILE A 25 -3.15 10.50 -5.42
CA ILE A 25 -3.40 9.06 -5.60
C ILE A 25 -2.63 8.53 -6.80
N ASP A 26 -2.61 9.26 -7.91
CA ASP A 26 -1.82 8.88 -9.09
C ASP A 26 -0.33 8.77 -8.76
N LEU A 27 0.21 9.70 -7.96
CA LEU A 27 1.60 9.62 -7.49
C LEU A 27 1.82 8.42 -6.56
N LEU A 28 0.87 8.12 -5.68
CA LEU A 28 0.94 6.95 -4.81
C LEU A 28 0.89 5.65 -5.61
N ASP A 29 0.00 5.49 -6.58
CA ASP A 29 -0.05 4.28 -7.40
C ASP A 29 1.18 4.16 -8.32
N MET A 30 1.69 5.29 -8.83
CA MET A 30 2.93 5.34 -9.62
C MET A 30 4.15 4.86 -8.83
N ILE A 31 4.29 5.22 -7.54
CA ILE A 31 5.43 4.79 -6.72
C ILE A 31 5.19 3.41 -6.09
N LEU A 32 3.95 3.09 -5.69
CA LEU A 32 3.63 1.90 -4.90
C LEU A 32 3.71 0.61 -5.74
N GLY A 33 3.34 0.66 -7.02
CA GLY A 33 3.47 -0.48 -7.94
C GLY A 33 4.94 -0.92 -8.13
N PRO A 34 5.83 -0.02 -8.60
CA PRO A 34 7.26 -0.29 -8.70
C PRO A 34 7.91 -0.62 -7.36
N ALA A 35 7.53 0.05 -6.28
CA ALA A 35 8.06 -0.24 -4.94
C ALA A 35 7.74 -1.67 -4.51
N LEU A 36 6.51 -2.16 -4.72
CA LEU A 36 6.14 -3.54 -4.45
C LEU A 36 6.93 -4.54 -5.31
N ALA A 37 7.15 -4.24 -6.59
CA ALA A 37 7.94 -5.09 -7.47
C ALA A 37 9.39 -5.22 -7.00
N ILE A 38 10.01 -4.10 -6.60
CA ILE A 38 11.39 -4.05 -6.11
C ILE A 38 11.49 -4.76 -4.75
N VAL A 39 10.58 -4.49 -3.82
CA VAL A 39 10.57 -5.13 -2.48
C VAL A 39 10.33 -6.64 -2.61
N GLY A 40 9.45 -7.07 -3.52
CA GLY A 40 9.25 -8.49 -3.80
C GLY A 40 10.50 -9.17 -4.34
N ALA A 41 11.17 -8.54 -5.32
CA ALA A 41 12.40 -9.09 -5.92
C ALA A 41 13.57 -9.12 -4.91
N LEU A 42 13.87 -8.00 -4.26
CA LEU A 42 14.95 -7.92 -3.26
C LEU A 42 14.66 -8.78 -2.05
N GLY A 43 13.40 -8.82 -1.60
CA GLY A 43 12.92 -9.65 -0.52
C GLY A 43 13.13 -11.13 -0.77
N ALA A 44 12.75 -11.61 -1.96
CA ALA A 44 12.94 -13.00 -2.36
C ALA A 44 14.44 -13.37 -2.39
N ILE A 45 15.28 -12.52 -2.99
CA ILE A 45 16.73 -12.74 -3.05
C ILE A 45 17.33 -12.80 -1.65
N PHE A 46 16.99 -11.85 -0.78
CA PHE A 46 17.53 -11.78 0.59
C PHE A 46 17.06 -12.95 1.46
N CYS A 47 15.83 -13.42 1.25
CA CYS A 47 15.29 -14.59 1.95
C CYS A 47 16.08 -15.86 1.60
N ILE A 48 16.46 -16.05 0.33
CA ILE A 48 17.29 -17.19 -0.08
C ILE A 48 18.68 -17.12 0.53
N ILE A 49 19.34 -15.94 0.52
CA ILE A 49 20.69 -15.77 1.07
C ILE A 49 20.73 -16.12 2.56
N LEU A 50 19.77 -15.62 3.35
CA LEU A 50 19.66 -15.94 4.77
C LEU A 50 19.31 -17.41 5.02
N GLY A 51 18.43 -17.98 4.20
CA GLY A 51 18.06 -19.39 4.25
C GLY A 51 19.26 -20.32 4.03
N VAL A 52 20.13 -19.99 3.06
CA VAL A 52 21.35 -20.77 2.79
C VAL A 52 22.37 -20.64 3.94
N LYS A 53 22.57 -19.44 4.50
CA LYS A 53 23.45 -19.26 5.66
C LYS A 53 22.96 -20.00 6.90
N PHE A 54 21.64 -20.09 7.08
CA PHE A 54 21.03 -20.89 8.13
C PHE A 54 21.21 -22.40 7.88
N ALA A 55 21.02 -22.86 6.65
CA ALA A 55 21.17 -24.28 6.28
C ALA A 55 22.61 -24.80 6.47
N LYS A 56 23.62 -23.96 6.23
CA LYS A 56 25.05 -24.28 6.41
C LYS A 56 25.57 -24.12 7.85
N ALA A 57 24.73 -23.73 8.81
CA ALA A 57 25.14 -23.66 10.22
C ALA A 57 25.21 -25.08 10.80
N GLU A 58 26.42 -25.62 10.92
CA GLU A 58 26.69 -26.98 11.45
C GLU A 58 27.09 -26.98 12.93
N GLU A 59 27.50 -25.83 13.50
CA GLU A 59 27.92 -25.74 14.90
C GLU A 59 26.69 -25.57 15.84
N PRO A 60 26.55 -26.38 16.92
CA PRO A 60 25.34 -26.41 17.75
C PRO A 60 25.01 -25.06 18.41
N GLN A 61 26.02 -24.25 18.75
CA GLN A 61 25.85 -22.93 19.35
C GLN A 61 25.44 -21.85 18.31
N ASP A 62 25.83 -22.01 17.05
CA ASP A 62 25.41 -21.13 15.95
C ASP A 62 24.04 -21.53 15.40
N ARG A 63 23.66 -22.81 15.48
CA ARG A 63 22.32 -23.28 15.06
C ARG A 63 21.19 -22.67 15.88
N GLU A 64 21.34 -22.56 17.19
CA GLU A 64 20.29 -21.96 18.04
C GLU A 64 20.17 -20.46 17.80
N LYS A 65 21.30 -19.73 17.72
CA LYS A 65 21.31 -18.30 17.39
C LYS A 65 20.77 -18.02 15.99
N ALA A 66 21.14 -18.84 15.01
CA ALA A 66 20.65 -18.69 13.64
C ALA A 66 19.16 -19.04 13.52
N LYS A 67 18.61 -19.95 14.34
CA LYS A 67 17.16 -20.26 14.36
C LYS A 67 16.34 -19.06 14.82
N HIS A 68 16.78 -18.38 15.88
CA HIS A 68 16.11 -17.19 16.38
C HIS A 68 16.24 -16.00 15.42
N GLY A 69 17.43 -15.81 14.84
CA GLY A 69 17.66 -14.77 13.83
C GLY A 69 16.84 -14.98 12.56
N LEU A 70 16.76 -16.21 12.05
CA LEU A 70 15.96 -16.55 10.87
C LEU A 70 14.47 -16.34 11.12
N ARG A 71 13.96 -16.74 12.30
CA ARG A 71 12.56 -16.51 12.66
C ARG A 71 12.24 -15.02 12.68
N ASN A 72 13.08 -14.20 13.30
CA ASN A 72 12.87 -12.76 13.33
C ASN A 72 12.93 -12.12 11.92
N ALA A 73 13.87 -12.57 11.07
CA ALA A 73 14.00 -12.08 9.71
C ALA A 73 12.78 -12.42 8.84
N ILE A 74 12.25 -13.64 8.95
CA ILE A 74 11.05 -14.07 8.23
C ILE A 74 9.84 -13.26 8.71
N ILE A 75 9.64 -13.10 10.02
CA ILE A 75 8.54 -12.28 10.55
C ILE A 75 8.65 -10.85 10.03
N GLY A 76 9.83 -10.24 10.02
CA GLY A 76 10.03 -8.88 9.51
C GLY A 76 9.69 -8.76 8.02
N PHE A 77 10.15 -9.69 7.20
CA PHE A 77 9.85 -9.70 5.77
C PHE A 77 8.35 -9.86 5.50
N VAL A 78 7.71 -10.82 6.17
CA VAL A 78 6.27 -11.06 6.04
C VAL A 78 5.46 -9.86 6.54
N LEU A 79 5.86 -9.26 7.67
CA LEU A 79 5.18 -8.11 8.25
C LEU A 79 5.26 -6.90 7.32
N ILE A 80 6.43 -6.58 6.76
CA ILE A 80 6.56 -5.45 5.81
C ILE A 80 5.76 -5.69 4.54
N PHE A 81 5.74 -6.94 4.04
CA PHE A 81 5.01 -7.31 2.84
C PHE A 81 3.49 -7.17 3.05
N VAL A 82 2.97 -7.71 4.16
CA VAL A 82 1.56 -7.60 4.53
C VAL A 82 1.16 -6.14 4.77
N LEU A 83 2.00 -5.33 5.42
CA LEU A 83 1.74 -3.91 5.62
C LEU A 83 1.64 -3.15 4.28
N LEU A 84 2.56 -3.38 3.34
CA LEU A 84 2.55 -2.71 2.05
C LEU A 84 1.36 -3.13 1.18
N VAL A 85 1.05 -4.43 1.12
CA VAL A 85 -0.10 -4.95 0.38
C VAL A 85 -1.42 -4.51 1.02
N GLY A 86 -1.50 -4.56 2.35
CA GLY A 86 -2.66 -4.11 3.11
C GLY A 86 -2.92 -2.62 2.90
N LEU A 87 -1.88 -1.78 2.87
CA LEU A 87 -2.00 -0.37 2.54
C LEU A 87 -2.42 -0.17 1.07
N LYS A 88 -1.87 -0.95 0.12
CA LYS A 88 -2.24 -0.89 -1.30
C LYS A 88 -3.73 -1.18 -1.53
N ILE A 89 -4.31 -2.09 -0.75
CA ILE A 89 -5.74 -2.44 -0.82
C ILE A 89 -6.60 -1.50 0.04
N GLY A 90 -6.04 -0.97 1.14
CA GLY A 90 -6.73 -0.04 2.04
C GLY A 90 -6.86 1.37 1.48
N LEU A 91 -5.93 1.82 0.65
CA LEU A 91 -5.97 3.12 -0.03
C LEU A 91 -7.28 3.31 -0.83
N PRO A 92 -7.66 2.43 -1.78
CA PRO A 92 -8.91 2.59 -2.53
C PRO A 92 -10.15 2.51 -1.63
N ALA A 93 -10.13 1.68 -0.59
CA ALA A 93 -11.24 1.58 0.37
C ALA A 93 -11.43 2.89 1.17
N MET A 94 -10.33 3.55 1.56
CA MET A 94 -10.39 4.86 2.23
C MET A 94 -10.82 5.97 1.28
N GLN A 95 -10.44 5.92 0.00
CA GLN A 95 -10.87 6.87 -1.02
C GLN A 95 -12.37 6.76 -1.30
N GLU A 96 -12.89 5.53 -1.37
CA GLU A 96 -14.32 5.26 -1.53
C GLU A 96 -15.11 5.78 -0.32
N TRP A 97 -14.61 5.53 0.89
CA TRP A 97 -15.19 6.09 2.11
C TRP A 97 -15.13 7.63 2.15
N ALA A 98 -14.00 8.25 1.82
CA ALA A 98 -13.83 9.70 1.81
C ALA A 98 -14.75 10.40 0.79
N SER A 99 -14.97 9.76 -0.36
CA SER A 99 -15.91 10.22 -1.39
C SER A 99 -17.37 10.11 -0.92
N SER A 100 -17.72 9.04 -0.18
CA SER A 100 -19.05 8.84 0.39
C SER A 100 -19.36 9.77 1.59
N ALA A 101 -18.36 10.15 2.39
CA ALA A 101 -18.53 11.03 3.55
C ALA A 101 -18.70 12.50 3.14
N THR A 102 -17.98 12.94 2.09
CA THR A 102 -18.07 14.32 1.58
C THR A 102 -19.40 14.59 0.88
N SER A 103 -19.91 13.63 0.10
CA SER A 103 -21.25 13.70 -0.52
C SER A 103 -22.37 13.74 0.52
N SER A 104 -22.19 13.10 1.68
CA SER A 104 -23.14 13.14 2.80
C SER A 104 -23.13 14.48 3.57
N THR A 105 -22.02 15.22 3.55
CA THR A 105 -21.89 16.52 4.25
C THR A 105 -22.43 17.67 3.41
N ALA A 106 -22.38 17.57 2.07
CA ALA A 106 -23.00 18.54 1.15
C ALA A 106 -24.55 18.52 1.15
N SER A 107 -25.17 17.65 1.95
CA SER A 107 -26.62 17.45 2.05
C SER A 107 -27.27 18.11 3.28
N ASN A 108 -26.52 18.82 4.14
CA ASN A 108 -27.04 19.64 5.23
C ASN A 108 -26.65 21.11 5.07
#